data_AF-A0A9P0ZAU2-F1
#
_entry.id   AF-A0A9P0ZAU2-F1
#
_cell.length_a   1.000
_cell.length_b   1.000
_cell.length_c   1.000
_cell.angle_alpha   90.00
_cell.angle_beta   90.00
_cell.angle_gamma   90.00
#
_symmetry.space_group_name_H-M   'P 1'
#
loop_
_entity.id
_entity.type
_entity.pdbx_description
1 polymer ?
#
loop_
_entity_poly.entity_id
_entity_poly.type
_entity_poly.pdbx_seq_one_letter_code
_entity_poly.pdbx_strand_id
1 'polypeptide(L)'
;MSKLSAKVGPVLSKDMNFLNKLNYVVWSHYLQPAEFEKEWNMVMKEFDLLDHNWFTHMFEILRLWIPAYFGDVLMAGLLRTTSRSESENNFFNEFTNPNFSLIEFYMHFESAMDSQRHNSAQLTKVSESCIPEYKTPLHIERYASSVYNHSIFYVVQKEICSTCFSCGVHSVRHEDGASQYVISDERGFSFTVEHNSSDCTTSC
;
A
#
# COMPACT_ATOMS: atom_id res chain seq x y z
N MET A 1 -10.31 -6.32 11.49
CA MET A 1 -10.39 -6.21 12.97
C MET A 1 -11.46 -7.10 13.63
N SER A 2 -12.49 -7.59 12.92
CA SER A 2 -13.53 -8.45 13.52
C SER A 2 -13.02 -9.76 14.13
N LYS A 3 -11.91 -10.31 13.62
CA LYS A 3 -11.26 -11.50 14.18
C LYS A 3 -10.51 -11.23 15.49
N LEU A 4 -9.98 -10.01 15.68
CA LEU A 4 -9.23 -9.63 16.88
C LEU A 4 -10.13 -9.62 18.12
N SER A 5 -11.33 -9.06 17.99
CA SER A 5 -12.28 -8.97 19.10
C SER A 5 -12.70 -10.34 19.63
N ALA A 6 -12.81 -11.34 18.76
CA ALA A 6 -13.09 -12.72 19.14
C ALA A 6 -11.92 -13.41 19.85
N LYS A 7 -10.68 -12.93 19.68
CA LYS A 7 -9.46 -13.54 20.23
C LYS A 7 -9.05 -12.95 21.57
N VAL A 8 -9.21 -11.65 21.75
CA VAL A 8 -8.78 -10.92 22.96
C VAL A 8 -9.87 -10.74 24.02
N GLY A 9 -11.08 -11.24 23.75
CA GLY A 9 -12.22 -11.14 24.65
C GLY A 9 -12.87 -9.74 24.69
N PRO A 10 -14.00 -9.61 25.41
CA PRO A 10 -14.85 -8.41 25.36
C PRO A 10 -14.24 -7.19 26.06
N VAL A 11 -13.29 -7.39 26.97
CA VAL A 11 -12.64 -6.30 27.73
C VAL A 11 -11.57 -5.63 26.86
N LEU A 12 -10.57 -6.40 26.43
CA LEU A 12 -9.45 -5.86 25.65
C LEU A 12 -9.88 -5.41 24.25
N SER A 13 -10.94 -6.03 23.68
CA SER A 13 -11.47 -5.62 22.38
C SER A 13 -12.14 -4.25 22.37
N LYS A 14 -12.41 -3.66 23.54
CA LYS A 14 -12.95 -2.30 23.70
C LYS A 14 -11.93 -1.33 24.28
N ASP A 15 -10.73 -1.81 24.63
CA ASP A 15 -9.65 -0.97 25.13
C ASP A 15 -9.04 -0.17 23.97
N MET A 16 -9.36 1.11 23.92
CA MET A 16 -8.87 2.01 22.87
C MET A 16 -7.35 2.23 22.96
N ASN A 17 -6.74 2.15 24.15
CA ASN A 17 -5.30 2.27 24.30
C ASN A 17 -4.61 1.07 23.65
N PHE A 18 -5.08 -0.15 23.96
CA PHE A 18 -4.61 -1.37 23.32
C PHE A 18 -4.76 -1.31 21.79
N LEU A 19 -5.96 -1.00 21.30
CA LEU A 19 -6.25 -0.99 19.87
C LEU A 19 -5.42 0.04 19.13
N ASN A 20 -5.22 1.24 19.70
CA ASN A 20 -4.41 2.27 19.08
C ASN A 20 -2.94 1.86 19.01
N LYS A 21 -2.37 1.32 20.10
CA LYS A 21 -1.00 0.82 20.11
C LYS A 21 -0.79 -0.35 19.15
N LEU A 22 -1.69 -1.33 19.15
CA LEU A 22 -1.61 -2.46 18.24
C LEU A 22 -1.73 -2.02 16.77
N ASN A 23 -2.69 -1.15 16.45
CA ASN A 23 -2.84 -0.63 15.08
C ASN A 23 -1.63 0.18 14.64
N TYR A 24 -1.05 0.98 15.53
CA TYR A 24 0.16 1.73 15.25
C TYR A 24 1.30 0.80 14.85
N VAL A 25 1.57 -0.24 15.65
CA VAL A 25 2.66 -1.19 15.38
C VAL A 25 2.40 -2.00 14.10
N VAL A 26 1.18 -2.50 13.91
CA VAL A 26 0.82 -3.37 12.77
C VAL A 26 0.79 -2.60 11.45
N TRP A 27 0.26 -1.38 11.43
CA TRP A 27 0.01 -0.64 10.18
C TRP A 27 1.04 0.45 9.89
N SER A 28 2.07 0.58 10.74
CA SER A 28 3.17 1.49 10.46
C SER A 28 3.86 1.13 9.14
N HIS A 29 4.20 2.17 8.39
CA HIS A 29 4.91 2.07 7.10
C HIS A 29 6.37 2.49 7.19
N TYR A 30 6.81 2.90 8.37
CA TYR A 30 8.16 3.40 8.60
C TYR A 30 8.94 2.48 9.54
N LEU A 31 8.28 1.55 10.24
CA LEU A 31 8.99 0.58 11.07
C LEU A 31 9.78 -0.37 10.17
N GLN A 32 11.07 -0.49 10.46
CA GLN A 32 11.89 -1.57 9.94
C GLN A 32 11.57 -2.88 10.68
N PRO A 33 11.89 -4.06 10.10
CA PRO A 33 11.66 -5.36 10.73
C PRO A 33 12.07 -5.44 12.22
N ALA A 34 13.27 -4.95 12.55
CA ALA A 34 13.78 -4.98 13.92
C ALA A 34 13.03 -4.02 14.87
N GLU A 35 12.60 -2.86 14.37
CA GLU A 35 11.82 -1.89 15.14
C GLU A 35 10.41 -2.42 15.39
N PHE A 36 9.79 -3.03 14.37
CA PHE A 36 8.52 -3.71 14.50
C PHE A 36 8.56 -4.79 15.58
N GLU A 37 9.56 -5.68 15.57
CA GLU A 37 9.67 -6.74 16.57
C GLU A 37 9.81 -6.18 17.99
N LYS A 38 10.57 -5.10 18.15
CA LYS A 38 10.73 -4.42 19.44
C LYS A 38 9.40 -3.83 19.92
N GLU A 39 8.72 -3.04 19.09
CA GLU A 39 7.47 -2.40 19.45
C GLU A 39 6.33 -3.42 19.67
N TRP A 40 6.28 -4.48 18.85
CA TRP A 40 5.36 -5.60 19.04
C TRP A 40 5.55 -6.23 20.42
N ASN A 41 6.78 -6.57 20.81
CA ASN A 41 7.08 -7.14 22.11
C ASN A 41 6.71 -6.20 23.27
N MET A 42 6.87 -4.88 23.10
CA MET A 42 6.43 -3.91 24.11
C MET A 42 4.92 -3.94 24.30
N VAL A 43 4.14 -3.94 23.21
CA VAL A 43 2.67 -4.04 23.28
C VAL A 43 2.26 -5.38 23.90
N MET A 44 2.83 -6.50 23.47
CA MET A 44 2.48 -7.81 24.02
C MET A 44 2.77 -7.89 25.53
N LYS A 45 3.87 -7.30 26.00
CA LYS A 45 4.23 -7.27 27.41
C LYS A 45 3.31 -6.36 28.24
N GLU A 46 2.93 -5.20 27.71
CA GLU A 46 2.07 -4.24 28.41
C GLU A 46 0.67 -4.80 28.70
N PHE A 47 0.15 -5.62 27.79
CA PHE A 47 -1.21 -6.17 27.90
C PHE A 47 -1.24 -7.65 28.33
N ASP A 48 -0.11 -8.20 28.79
CA ASP A 48 0.02 -9.58 29.27
C ASP A 48 -0.37 -10.65 28.22
N LEU A 49 0.10 -10.45 26.98
CA LEU A 49 -0.23 -11.27 25.81
C LEU A 49 0.95 -12.10 25.28
N LEU A 50 2.09 -12.13 25.98
CA LEU A 50 3.29 -12.84 25.52
C LEU A 50 3.04 -14.34 25.31
N ASP A 51 2.31 -14.97 26.23
CA ASP A 51 1.95 -16.41 26.17
C ASP A 51 0.62 -16.67 25.47
N HIS A 52 0.03 -15.65 24.83
CA HIS A 52 -1.25 -15.79 24.16
C HIS A 52 -1.07 -16.48 22.80
N ASN A 53 -1.43 -17.77 22.73
CA ASN A 53 -1.27 -18.65 21.54
C ASN A 53 -1.56 -17.98 20.19
N TRP A 54 -2.63 -17.17 20.09
CA TRP A 54 -2.94 -16.49 18.84
C TRP A 54 -1.92 -15.42 18.46
N PHE A 55 -1.45 -14.60 19.41
CA PHE A 55 -0.44 -13.57 19.12
C PHE A 55 0.92 -14.19 18.85
N THR A 56 1.27 -15.27 19.56
CA THR A 56 2.46 -16.08 19.26
C THR A 56 2.42 -16.58 17.82
N HIS A 57 1.30 -17.18 17.40
CA HIS A 57 1.14 -17.63 16.02
C HIS A 57 1.19 -16.49 15.00
N MET A 58 0.52 -15.36 15.26
CA MET A 58 0.55 -14.20 14.37
C MET A 58 1.98 -13.64 14.23
N PHE A 59 2.79 -13.73 15.28
CA PHE A 59 4.20 -13.38 15.25
C PHE A 59 5.01 -14.37 14.41
N GLU A 60 4.81 -15.69 14.54
CA GLU A 60 5.50 -16.70 13.71
C GLU A 60 5.34 -16.45 12.20
N ILE A 61 4.17 -15.93 11.79
CA ILE A 61 3.86 -15.64 10.38
C ILE A 61 4.05 -14.16 10.00
N LEU A 62 4.72 -13.34 10.83
CA LEU A 62 4.83 -11.88 10.64
C LEU A 62 5.30 -11.47 9.24
N ARG A 63 6.17 -12.27 8.60
CA ARG A 63 6.68 -12.01 7.24
C ARG A 63 5.61 -12.09 6.15
N LEU A 64 4.45 -12.67 6.44
CA LEU A 64 3.35 -12.86 5.49
C LEU A 64 2.31 -11.74 5.53
N TRP A 65 2.35 -10.86 6.54
CA TRP A 65 1.27 -9.87 6.71
C TRP A 65 1.68 -8.53 7.31
N ILE A 66 2.89 -8.40 7.89
CA ILE A 66 3.37 -7.15 8.45
C ILE A 66 4.02 -6.28 7.38
N PRO A 67 3.56 -5.03 7.16
CA PRO A 67 4.11 -4.11 6.16
C PRO A 67 5.62 -3.88 6.25
N ALA A 68 6.20 -3.88 7.45
CA ALA A 68 7.65 -3.72 7.66
C ALA A 68 8.50 -4.77 6.91
N TYR A 69 7.93 -5.93 6.58
CA TYR A 69 8.58 -7.02 5.86
C TYR A 69 8.37 -6.99 4.35
N PHE A 70 7.62 -6.01 3.85
CA PHE A 70 7.35 -5.81 2.43
C PHE A 70 7.93 -4.49 1.91
N GLY A 71 8.93 -3.93 2.60
CA GLY A 71 9.54 -2.65 2.23
C GLY A 71 10.22 -2.68 0.85
N ASP A 72 10.68 -3.86 0.42
CA ASP A 72 11.26 -4.14 -0.89
C ASP A 72 10.21 -4.39 -1.99
N VAL A 73 8.94 -4.57 -1.61
CA VAL A 73 7.85 -4.83 -2.55
C VAL A 73 7.10 -3.53 -2.84
N LEU A 74 7.09 -3.12 -4.11
CA LEU A 74 6.27 -1.99 -4.55
C LEU A 74 4.78 -2.34 -4.44
N MET A 75 4.20 -2.11 -3.27
CA MET A 75 2.78 -2.35 -3.02
C MET A 75 1.88 -1.23 -3.56
N ALA A 76 2.46 -0.15 -4.11
CA ALA A 76 1.79 1.02 -4.69
C ALA A 76 0.66 1.61 -3.80
N GLY A 77 0.77 1.44 -2.47
CA GLY A 77 -0.29 1.79 -1.51
C GLY A 77 -1.56 0.92 -1.60
N LEU A 78 -1.64 -0.03 -2.54
CA LEU A 78 -2.84 -0.81 -2.88
C LEU A 78 -3.09 -2.00 -1.96
N LEU A 79 -2.04 -2.59 -1.37
CA LEU A 79 -2.14 -3.85 -0.60
C LEU A 79 -2.18 -3.64 0.91
N ARG A 80 -2.30 -2.39 1.38
CA ARG A 80 -2.27 -2.06 2.82
C ARG A 80 -3.61 -2.26 3.53
N THR A 81 -4.70 -2.37 2.79
CA THR A 81 -6.04 -2.56 3.37
C THR A 81 -6.78 -3.65 2.60
N THR A 82 -7.82 -4.20 3.22
CA THR A 82 -8.75 -5.11 2.56
C THR A 82 -9.65 -4.40 1.54
N SER A 83 -9.50 -3.08 1.35
CA SER A 83 -10.37 -2.28 0.47
C SER A 83 -10.42 -2.82 -0.95
N ARG A 84 -9.30 -3.28 -1.52
CA ARG A 84 -9.29 -3.86 -2.87
C ARG A 84 -10.12 -5.15 -2.94
N SER A 85 -9.89 -6.09 -2.03
CA SER A 85 -10.67 -7.33 -1.97
C SER A 85 -12.15 -7.09 -1.62
N GLU A 86 -12.43 -6.09 -0.78
CA GLU A 86 -13.79 -5.70 -0.42
C GLU A 86 -14.52 -5.06 -1.59
N SER A 87 -13.84 -4.19 -2.35
CA SER A 87 -14.38 -3.58 -3.57
C SER A 87 -14.68 -4.63 -4.64
N GLU A 88 -13.75 -5.55 -4.90
CA GLU A 88 -13.97 -6.65 -5.85
C GLU A 88 -15.10 -7.56 -5.38
N ASN A 89 -15.09 -7.98 -4.12
CA ASN A 89 -16.19 -8.79 -3.58
C ASN A 89 -17.53 -8.06 -3.68
N ASN A 90 -17.57 -6.75 -3.40
CA ASN A 90 -18.79 -5.97 -3.50
C ASN A 90 -19.29 -5.89 -4.95
N PHE A 91 -18.40 -5.69 -5.92
CA PHE A 91 -18.75 -5.71 -7.34
C PHE A 91 -19.33 -7.06 -7.73
N PHE A 92 -18.65 -8.17 -7.43
CA PHE A 92 -19.15 -9.51 -7.78
C PHE A 92 -20.43 -9.89 -7.02
N ASN A 93 -20.65 -9.39 -5.81
CA ASN A 93 -21.89 -9.64 -5.07
C ASN A 93 -23.13 -9.21 -5.87
N GLU A 94 -23.04 -8.15 -6.69
CA GLU A 94 -24.13 -7.70 -7.57
C GLU A 94 -24.47 -8.73 -8.67
N PHE A 95 -23.53 -9.60 -9.02
CA PHE A 95 -23.64 -10.62 -10.06
C PHE A 95 -23.80 -12.03 -9.51
N THR A 96 -23.85 -12.22 -8.19
CA THR A 96 -23.95 -13.54 -7.57
C THR A 96 -25.24 -13.71 -6.78
N ASN A 97 -25.86 -14.88 -6.88
CA ASN A 97 -26.99 -15.28 -6.07
C ASN A 97 -26.75 -16.70 -5.53
N PRO A 98 -26.98 -16.95 -4.23
CA PRO A 98 -26.82 -18.29 -3.64
C PRO A 98 -27.68 -19.38 -4.31
N ASN A 99 -28.75 -19.00 -5.00
CA ASN A 99 -29.67 -19.94 -5.66
C ASN A 99 -29.28 -20.27 -7.11
N PHE A 100 -28.19 -19.71 -7.64
CA PHE A 100 -27.74 -20.02 -8.99
C PHE A 100 -27.20 -21.44 -9.11
N SER A 101 -27.58 -22.10 -10.20
CA SER A 101 -26.84 -23.26 -10.70
C SER A 101 -25.43 -22.84 -11.13
N LEU A 102 -24.53 -23.82 -11.25
CA LEU A 102 -23.15 -23.55 -11.69
C LEU A 102 -23.09 -22.87 -13.07
N ILE A 103 -24.03 -23.22 -13.97
CA ILE A 103 -24.11 -22.66 -15.32
C ILE A 103 -24.56 -21.19 -15.26
N GLU A 104 -25.59 -20.89 -14.46
CA GLU A 104 -26.05 -19.50 -14.25
C GLU A 104 -24.96 -18.65 -13.61
N PHE A 105 -24.28 -19.18 -12.57
CA PHE A 105 -23.14 -18.50 -11.97
C PHE A 105 -22.07 -18.17 -13.00
N TYR A 106 -21.69 -19.12 -13.85
CA TYR A 106 -20.67 -18.90 -14.88
C TYR A 106 -21.09 -17.80 -15.88
N MET A 107 -22.34 -17.82 -16.35
CA MET A 107 -22.85 -16.78 -17.26
C MET A 107 -22.84 -15.39 -16.63
N HIS A 108 -23.22 -15.27 -15.35
CA HIS A 108 -23.17 -14.01 -14.62
C HIS A 108 -21.74 -13.55 -14.33
N PHE A 109 -20.83 -14.48 -14.05
CA PHE A 109 -19.41 -14.20 -13.87
C PHE A 109 -18.80 -13.61 -15.15
N GLU A 110 -19.04 -14.22 -16.31
CA GLU A 110 -18.59 -13.69 -17.60
C GLU A 110 -19.17 -12.29 -17.86
N SER A 111 -20.44 -12.06 -17.52
CA SER A 111 -21.07 -10.75 -17.64
C SER A 111 -20.41 -9.70 -16.73
N ALA A 112 -20.03 -10.07 -15.51
CA ALA A 112 -19.30 -9.22 -14.58
C ALA A 112 -17.92 -8.86 -15.15
N MET A 113 -17.21 -9.84 -15.70
CA MET A 113 -15.91 -9.65 -16.37
C MET A 113 -16.01 -8.71 -17.57
N ASP A 114 -17.02 -8.89 -18.43
CA ASP A 114 -17.26 -8.03 -19.58
C ASP A 114 -17.57 -6.59 -19.16
N SER A 115 -18.35 -6.40 -18.09
CA SER A 115 -18.61 -5.08 -17.51
C SER A 115 -17.32 -4.39 -17.04
N GLN A 116 -16.43 -5.09 -16.33
CA GLN A 116 -15.13 -4.55 -15.92
C GLN A 116 -14.24 -4.20 -17.12
N ARG A 117 -14.18 -5.08 -18.13
CA ARG A 117 -13.42 -4.84 -19.36
C ARG A 117 -13.95 -3.64 -20.12
N HIS A 118 -15.26 -3.51 -20.22
CA HIS A 118 -15.91 -2.38 -20.89
C HIS A 118 -15.57 -1.06 -20.17
N ASN A 119 -15.70 -1.01 -18.85
CA ASN A 119 -15.35 0.17 -18.06
C ASN A 119 -13.88 0.54 -18.23
N SER A 120 -12.99 -0.45 -18.13
CA SER A 120 -11.56 -0.26 -18.37
C SER A 120 -11.26 0.31 -19.75
N ALA A 121 -11.92 -0.20 -20.79
CA ALA A 121 -11.78 0.31 -22.16
C ALA A 121 -12.27 1.75 -22.31
N GLN A 122 -13.37 2.13 -21.64
CA GLN A 122 -13.82 3.53 -21.64
C GLN A 122 -12.79 4.45 -20.98
N LEU A 123 -12.22 4.06 -19.85
CA LEU A 123 -11.18 4.84 -19.16
C LEU A 123 -9.91 5.01 -20.03
N THR A 124 -9.48 3.94 -20.71
CA THR A 124 -8.36 4.00 -21.65
C THR A 124 -8.66 4.93 -22.81
N LYS A 125 -9.84 4.80 -23.43
CA LYS A 125 -10.24 5.67 -24.55
C LYS A 125 -10.24 7.15 -24.18
N VAL A 126 -10.74 7.50 -22.99
CA VAL A 126 -10.71 8.87 -22.47
C VAL A 126 -9.27 9.36 -22.31
N SER A 127 -8.37 8.49 -21.88
CA SER A 127 -6.95 8.80 -21.68
C SER A 127 -6.18 8.96 -23.00
N GLU A 128 -6.53 8.20 -24.04
CA GLU A 128 -5.93 8.33 -25.37
C GLU A 128 -6.43 9.55 -26.14
N SER A 129 -7.64 10.01 -25.85
CA SER A 129 -8.30 11.09 -26.60
C SER A 129 -7.87 12.50 -26.17
N CYS A 130 -7.26 12.64 -25.00
CA CYS A 130 -6.90 13.95 -24.45
C CYS A 130 -5.62 13.83 -23.61
N ILE A 131 -4.79 14.86 -23.63
CA ILE A 131 -3.61 14.94 -22.76
C ILE A 131 -4.08 15.54 -21.42
N PRO A 132 -3.74 14.93 -20.27
CA PRO A 132 -4.15 15.47 -18.99
C PRO A 132 -3.41 16.78 -18.70
N GLU A 133 -4.02 17.64 -17.89
CA GLU A 133 -3.40 18.92 -17.52
C GLU A 133 -2.20 18.68 -16.60
N TYR A 134 -1.03 19.19 -16.97
CA TYR A 134 0.19 19.12 -16.15
C TYR A 134 0.27 20.30 -15.19
N LYS A 135 0.68 20.03 -13.95
CA LYS A 135 0.89 21.05 -12.90
C LYS A 135 2.34 21.45 -12.72
N THR A 136 3.28 20.61 -13.16
CA THR A 136 4.72 20.83 -13.02
C THR A 136 5.43 20.71 -14.37
N PRO A 137 6.63 21.29 -14.52
CA PRO A 137 7.46 21.07 -15.70
C PRO A 137 8.26 19.76 -15.64
N LEU A 138 8.07 18.92 -14.61
CA LEU A 138 8.92 17.75 -14.36
C LEU A 138 8.67 16.62 -15.38
N HIS A 139 9.76 16.00 -15.85
CA HIS A 139 9.67 14.87 -16.79
C HIS A 139 8.92 13.66 -16.21
N ILE A 140 9.00 13.43 -14.90
CA ILE A 140 8.30 12.34 -14.21
C ILE A 140 6.77 12.45 -14.36
N GLU A 141 6.23 13.66 -14.39
CA GLU A 141 4.79 13.88 -14.58
C GLU A 141 4.36 13.53 -16.00
N ARG A 142 5.15 13.93 -17.01
CA ARG A 142 4.90 13.54 -18.41
C ARG A 142 4.96 12.03 -18.59
N TYR A 143 5.95 11.38 -17.98
CA TYR A 143 6.07 9.92 -18.01
C TYR A 143 4.88 9.24 -17.31
N ALA A 144 4.45 9.75 -16.15
CA ALA A 144 3.27 9.23 -15.47
C ALA A 144 2.01 9.29 -16.37
N SER A 145 1.85 10.36 -17.16
CA SER A 145 0.71 10.47 -18.09
C SER A 145 0.74 9.50 -19.27
N SER A 146 1.91 8.99 -19.67
CA SER A 146 2.00 7.99 -20.73
C SER A 146 1.85 6.56 -20.21
N VAL A 147 2.07 6.33 -18.92
CA VAL A 147 1.98 5.01 -18.29
C VAL A 147 0.59 4.77 -17.69
N TYR A 148 -0.01 5.79 -17.08
CA TYR A 148 -1.26 5.67 -16.34
C TYR A 148 -2.45 6.26 -17.11
N ASN A 149 -3.63 5.66 -16.92
CA ASN A 149 -4.88 6.32 -17.30
C ASN A 149 -5.07 7.61 -16.49
N HIS A 150 -5.94 8.51 -16.96
CA HIS A 150 -6.16 9.81 -16.32
C HIS A 150 -6.52 9.71 -14.84
N SER A 151 -7.32 8.73 -14.45
CA SER A 151 -7.75 8.54 -13.06
C SER A 151 -6.57 8.30 -12.13
N ILE A 152 -5.65 7.41 -12.52
CA ILE A 152 -4.45 7.10 -11.75
C ILE A 152 -3.40 8.22 -11.89
N PHE A 153 -3.28 8.82 -13.08
CA PHE A 153 -2.39 9.95 -13.31
C PHE A 153 -2.66 11.09 -12.33
N TYR A 154 -3.92 11.49 -12.09
CA TYR A 154 -4.22 12.58 -11.16
C TYR A 154 -3.87 12.25 -9.70
N VAL A 155 -3.92 10.97 -9.31
CA VAL A 155 -3.44 10.53 -7.99
C VAL A 155 -1.92 10.69 -7.90
N VAL A 156 -1.19 10.21 -8.91
CA VAL A 156 0.27 10.32 -8.97
C VAL A 156 0.73 11.78 -9.07
N GLN A 157 0.05 12.60 -9.88
CA GLN A 157 0.32 14.04 -10.00
C GLN A 157 0.22 14.75 -8.66
N LYS A 158 -0.78 14.39 -7.83
CA LYS A 158 -0.92 14.97 -6.50
C LYS A 158 0.29 14.67 -5.62
N GLU A 159 0.79 13.44 -5.65
CA GLU A 159 2.00 13.05 -4.92
C GLU A 159 3.23 13.78 -5.46
N ILE A 160 3.43 13.83 -6.78
CA ILE A 160 4.53 14.58 -7.42
C ILE A 160 4.52 16.05 -6.96
N CYS A 161 3.35 16.70 -7.03
CA CYS A 161 3.21 18.08 -6.58
C CYS A 161 3.53 18.23 -5.09
N SER A 162 3.04 17.31 -4.26
CA SER A 162 3.29 17.32 -2.81
C SER A 162 4.78 17.20 -2.51
N THR A 163 5.49 16.29 -3.17
CA THR A 163 6.94 16.08 -3.00
C THR A 163 7.76 17.32 -3.37
N CYS A 164 7.31 18.13 -4.32
CA CYS A 164 8.01 19.37 -4.70
C CYS A 164 8.11 20.39 -3.56
N PHE A 165 7.18 20.34 -2.59
CA PHE A 165 7.13 21.27 -1.47
C PHE A 165 7.52 20.62 -0.14
N SER A 166 7.23 19.33 0.04
CA SER A 166 7.36 18.62 1.32
C SER A 166 8.62 17.76 1.45
N CYS A 167 9.39 17.60 0.38
CA CYS A 167 10.63 16.82 0.38
C CYS A 167 11.81 17.66 -0.11
N GLY A 168 12.98 17.43 0.47
CA GLY A 168 14.22 18.10 0.10
C GLY A 168 15.40 17.13 0.06
N VAL A 169 16.36 17.39 -0.82
CA VAL A 169 17.63 16.67 -0.84
C VAL A 169 18.50 17.19 0.30
N HIS A 170 18.73 16.34 1.30
CA HIS A 170 19.54 16.65 2.47
C HIS A 170 21.04 16.50 2.20
N SER A 171 21.43 15.48 1.41
CA SER A 171 22.83 15.31 1.01
C SER A 171 22.97 14.55 -0.31
N VAL A 172 24.07 14.81 -1.00
CA VAL A 172 24.45 14.13 -2.25
C VAL A 172 25.88 13.62 -2.10
N ARG A 173 26.10 12.37 -2.47
CA ARG A 173 27.43 11.74 -2.55
C ARG A 173 27.62 11.16 -3.93
N HIS A 174 28.84 11.27 -4.45
CA HIS A 174 29.23 10.66 -5.71
C HIS A 174 30.40 9.73 -5.42
N GLU A 175 30.21 8.43 -5.65
CA GLU A 175 31.24 7.41 -5.49
C GLU A 175 31.30 6.57 -6.76
N ASP A 176 32.47 6.53 -7.43
CA ASP A 176 32.83 5.67 -8.56
C ASP A 176 31.67 5.09 -9.39
N GLY A 177 30.95 5.98 -10.10
CA GLY A 177 29.88 5.60 -11.02
C GLY A 177 28.48 5.49 -10.39
N ALA A 178 28.34 5.72 -9.09
CA ALA A 178 27.06 5.81 -8.38
C ALA A 178 26.88 7.20 -7.74
N SER A 179 25.65 7.70 -7.76
CA SER A 179 25.24 8.90 -7.04
C SER A 179 24.22 8.51 -5.98
N GLN A 180 24.50 8.85 -4.73
CA GLN A 180 23.63 8.61 -3.59
C GLN A 180 23.00 9.93 -3.14
N TYR A 181 21.68 9.93 -2.99
CA TYR A 181 20.88 11.08 -2.58
C TYR A 181 20.14 10.73 -1.30
N VAL A 182 20.32 11.52 -0.25
CA VAL A 182 19.49 11.41 0.96
C VAL A 182 18.37 12.43 0.84
N ILE A 183 17.14 11.96 0.74
CA ILE A 183 15.94 12.79 0.61
C ILE A 183 15.20 12.75 1.95
N SER A 184 14.91 13.92 2.52
CA SER A 184 14.16 14.04 3.77
C SER A 184 12.80 14.69 3.53
N ASP A 185 11.78 14.22 4.25
CA ASP A 185 10.46 14.86 4.28
C ASP A 185 10.31 15.81 5.50
N GLU A 186 9.25 16.63 5.50
CA GLU A 186 8.91 17.52 6.62
C GLU A 186 8.63 16.80 7.95
N ARG A 187 8.37 15.48 7.91
CA ARG A 187 8.11 14.64 9.08
C ARG A 187 9.39 14.07 9.70
N GLY A 188 10.55 14.35 9.08
CA GLY A 188 11.85 13.90 9.54
C GLY A 188 12.24 12.50 9.06
N PHE A 189 11.49 11.89 8.14
CA PHE A 189 11.89 10.64 7.51
C PHE A 189 12.92 10.90 6.43
N SER A 190 13.94 10.07 6.36
CA SER A 190 14.99 10.12 5.33
C SER A 190 15.03 8.84 4.51
N PHE A 191 15.04 8.97 3.19
CA PHE A 191 15.20 7.88 2.23
C PHE A 191 16.52 8.05 1.49
N THR A 192 17.18 6.94 1.18
CA THR A 192 18.46 6.95 0.46
C THR A 192 18.24 6.40 -0.93
N VAL A 193 18.35 7.27 -1.93
CA VAL A 193 18.22 6.90 -3.34
C VAL A 193 19.61 6.72 -3.93
N GLU A 194 19.87 5.56 -4.51
CA GLU A 194 21.11 5.26 -5.22
C GLU A 194 20.84 5.19 -6.72
N HIS A 195 21.57 5.98 -7.49
CA HIS A 195 21.53 5.98 -8.94
C HIS A 195 22.86 5.50 -9.49
N ASN A 196 22.83 4.38 -10.22
CA ASN A 196 23.99 3.84 -10.89
C ASN A 196 24.05 4.37 -12.33
N SER A 197 25.12 5.11 -12.65
CA SER A 197 25.32 5.73 -13.96
C SER A 197 25.74 4.74 -15.06
N SER A 198 26.21 3.54 -14.68
CA SER A 198 26.69 2.52 -15.63
C SER A 198 25.55 1.76 -16.32
N ASP A 199 24.46 1.50 -15.60
CA ASP A 199 23.28 0.77 -16.08
C ASP A 199 21.99 1.61 -16.02
N CYS A 200 22.09 2.88 -15.64
CA CYS A 200 20.97 3.81 -15.45
C CYS A 200 19.90 3.29 -14.47
N THR A 201 20.27 2.42 -13.53
CA THR A 201 19.35 1.91 -12.51
C THR A 201 19.25 2.87 -11.33
N THR A 202 18.09 2.89 -10.69
CA THR A 202 17.82 3.70 -9.50
C THR A 202 17.09 2.84 -8.48
N SER A 203 17.60 2.78 -7.25
CA SER A 203 16.99 2.09 -6.11
C SER A 203 16.82 3.05 -4.94
N CYS A 204 15.85 2.78 -4.06
CA CYS A 204 15.54 3.55 -2.87
C CYS A 204 15.50 2.63 -1.65
#